data_AF-A0A965IPS5-F1
#
_entry.id   AF-A0A965IPS5-F1
#
_cell.length_a   1.000
_cell.length_b   1.000
_cell.length_c   1.000
_cell.angle_alpha   90.00
_cell.angle_beta   90.00
_cell.angle_gamma   90.00
#
_symmetry.space_group_name_H-M   'P 1'
#
loop_
_entity.id
_entity.type
_entity.pdbx_description
1 polymer ?
#
loop_
_entity_poly.entity_id
_entity_poly.type
_entity_poly.pdbx_seq_one_letter_code
_entity_poly.pdbx_strand_id
1 'polypeptide(L)'
;MKNSEWYLIKDLREFIDHARKLVFKFFGEMNQSSPDSFTSMLSLTGPEKTEMDNTLTFNECEIIVKNFIKTKVNRRTKLLEHYINDKILTKILEAFNSRMISNILNKLVNDGLLETAFDEKTNDFIFWVKENDIKKQNPETD
;
A
#
# COMPACT_ATOMS: atom_id res chain seq x y z
N MET A 1 27.61 -12.37 8.16
CA MET A 1 26.42 -12.06 7.33
C MET A 1 25.58 -13.33 7.24
N LYS A 2 24.39 -13.38 7.84
CA LYS A 2 23.47 -14.52 7.66
C LYS A 2 23.02 -14.53 6.19
N ASN A 3 23.19 -15.66 5.50
CA ASN A 3 22.61 -15.86 4.18
C ASN A 3 21.10 -15.58 4.27
N SER A 4 20.59 -14.66 3.47
CA SER A 4 19.15 -14.39 3.40
C SER A 4 18.46 -15.67 2.92
N GLU A 5 17.60 -16.25 3.75
CA GLU A 5 16.79 -17.38 3.35
C GLU A 5 15.86 -16.96 2.21
N TRP A 6 15.76 -17.81 1.18
CA TRP A 6 14.90 -17.59 0.03
C TRP A 6 13.69 -18.51 0.13
N TYR A 7 12.51 -17.95 -0.05
CA TYR A 7 11.23 -18.64 -0.02
C TYR A 7 10.63 -18.69 -1.42
N LEU A 8 10.03 -19.83 -1.77
CA LEU A 8 9.29 -20.01 -3.02
C LEU A 8 7.86 -19.49 -2.83
N ILE A 9 7.43 -18.59 -3.71
CA ILE A 9 6.04 -18.14 -3.78
C ILE A 9 5.26 -19.18 -4.58
N LYS A 10 4.34 -19.90 -3.92
CA LYS A 10 3.52 -20.95 -4.56
C LYS A 10 2.48 -20.37 -5.51
N ASP A 11 1.77 -19.34 -5.07
CA ASP A 11 0.80 -18.59 -5.85
C ASP A 11 1.14 -17.10 -5.76
N LEU A 12 1.53 -16.52 -6.89
CA LEU A 12 1.92 -15.11 -6.95
C LEU A 12 0.72 -14.18 -6.76
N ARG A 13 -0.47 -14.56 -7.26
CA ARG A 13 -1.67 -13.72 -7.15
C ARG A 13 -2.17 -13.67 -5.72
N GLU A 14 -2.21 -14.82 -5.05
CA GLU A 14 -2.57 -14.89 -3.63
C GLU A 14 -1.58 -14.12 -2.75
N PHE A 15 -0.28 -14.24 -3.03
CA PHE A 15 0.75 -13.45 -2.35
C PHE A 15 0.53 -11.94 -2.52
N ILE A 16 0.29 -11.47 -3.74
CA ILE A 16 0.01 -10.06 -4.03
C ILE A 16 -1.24 -9.60 -3.26
N ASP A 17 -2.32 -10.39 -3.31
CA ASP A 17 -3.58 -10.04 -2.66
C ASP A 17 -3.44 -9.94 -1.13
N HIS A 18 -2.74 -10.88 -0.50
CA HIS A 18 -2.46 -10.83 0.94
C HIS A 18 -1.57 -9.65 1.32
N ALA A 19 -0.53 -9.35 0.54
CA ALA A 19 0.31 -8.19 0.79
C ALA A 19 -0.47 -6.87 0.66
N ARG A 20 -1.39 -6.77 -0.31
CA ARG A 20 -2.29 -5.61 -0.48
C ARG A 20 -3.19 -5.42 0.74
N LYS A 21 -3.87 -6.49 1.16
CA LYS A 21 -4.73 -6.52 2.34
C LYS A 21 -3.99 -6.08 3.59
N LEU A 22 -2.78 -6.60 3.79
CA LEU A 22 -1.94 -6.27 4.95
C LEU A 22 -1.64 -4.78 5.01
N VAL A 23 -1.19 -4.18 3.91
CA VAL A 23 -0.87 -2.75 3.85
C VAL A 23 -2.11 -1.89 4.06
N PHE A 24 -3.21 -2.22 3.38
CA PHE A 24 -4.46 -1.48 3.49
C PHE A 24 -5.01 -1.47 4.91
N LYS A 25 -5.08 -2.65 5.55
CA LYS A 25 -5.56 -2.79 6.92
C LYS A 25 -4.66 -2.09 7.93
N PHE A 26 -3.34 -2.25 7.79
CA PHE A 26 -2.40 -1.60 8.70
C PHE A 26 -2.49 -0.06 8.64
N PHE A 27 -2.77 0.51 7.46
CA PHE A 27 -2.99 1.95 7.32
C PHE A 27 -4.26 2.44 8.01
N GLY A 28 -5.38 1.71 7.85
CA GLY A 28 -6.67 2.09 8.44
C GLY A 28 -6.80 1.82 9.94
N GLU A 29 -6.10 0.80 10.45
CA GLU A 29 -6.26 0.27 11.80
C GLU A 29 -5.11 0.64 12.77
N MET A 30 -4.27 1.64 12.45
CA MET A 30 -3.13 2.04 13.31
C MET A 30 -3.49 2.34 14.78
N ASN A 31 -4.78 2.55 15.09
CA ASN A 31 -5.30 2.86 16.43
C ASN A 31 -6.28 1.82 17.01
N GLN A 32 -6.45 0.64 16.39
CA GLN A 32 -7.39 -0.40 16.87
C GLN A 32 -6.66 -1.57 17.55
N SER A 33 -7.32 -2.18 18.54
CA SER A 33 -6.83 -3.35 19.27
C SER A 33 -6.47 -4.49 18.33
N SER A 34 -5.33 -5.13 18.58
CA SER A 34 -4.77 -6.19 17.73
C SER A 34 -5.77 -7.33 17.51
N PRO A 35 -6.03 -7.74 16.25
CA PRO A 35 -6.95 -8.83 15.97
C PRO A 35 -6.44 -10.18 16.51
N ASP A 36 -7.38 -11.05 16.92
CA ASP A 36 -7.10 -12.35 17.54
C ASP A 36 -6.40 -13.37 16.60
N SER A 37 -6.36 -13.11 15.28
CA SER A 37 -5.76 -14.00 14.29
C SER A 37 -5.27 -13.25 13.04
N PHE A 38 -4.22 -13.76 12.41
CA PHE A 38 -3.73 -13.24 11.13
C PHE A 38 -4.78 -13.37 10.01
N THR A 39 -5.61 -14.43 10.05
CA THR A 39 -6.66 -14.63 9.04
C THR A 39 -7.78 -13.59 9.18
N SER A 40 -8.15 -13.21 10.41
CA SER A 40 -9.13 -12.14 10.61
C SER A 40 -8.55 -10.78 10.22
N MET A 41 -7.26 -10.55 10.45
CA MET A 41 -6.57 -9.34 9.99
C MET A 41 -6.64 -9.16 8.46
N LEU A 42 -6.59 -10.25 7.68
CA LEU A 42 -6.65 -10.19 6.21
C LEU A 42 -8.08 -10.21 5.65
N SER A 43 -9.10 -10.28 6.50
CA SER A 43 -10.49 -10.26 6.07
C SER A 43 -10.94 -8.82 5.76
N LEU A 44 -11.59 -8.64 4.61
CA LEU A 44 -12.15 -7.35 4.18
C LEU A 44 -13.63 -7.52 3.91
N THR A 45 -14.42 -6.55 4.38
CA THR A 45 -15.81 -6.37 3.96
C THR A 45 -15.88 -5.91 2.49
N GLY A 46 -17.06 -5.99 1.88
CA GLY A 46 -17.27 -5.53 0.49
C GLY A 46 -16.87 -4.07 0.26
N PRO A 47 -17.27 -3.11 1.13
CA PRO A 47 -16.85 -1.71 1.02
C PRO A 47 -15.33 -1.53 1.15
N GLU A 48 -14.70 -2.15 2.16
CA GLU A 48 -13.24 -2.06 2.36
C GLU A 48 -12.47 -2.62 1.16
N LYS A 49 -12.94 -3.74 0.59
CA LYS A 49 -12.34 -4.29 -0.62
C LYS A 49 -12.43 -3.31 -1.79
N THR A 50 -13.57 -2.64 -1.95
CA THR A 50 -13.78 -1.65 -3.01
C THR A 50 -12.85 -0.45 -2.83
N GLU A 51 -12.69 0.02 -1.59
CA GLU A 51 -11.77 1.11 -1.27
C GLU A 51 -10.30 0.72 -1.49
N MET A 52 -9.90 -0.48 -1.08
CA MET A 52 -8.58 -1.03 -1.35
C MET A 52 -8.34 -1.15 -2.87
N ASP A 53 -9.31 -1.65 -3.64
CA ASP A 53 -9.17 -1.77 -5.09
C ASP A 53 -9.06 -0.39 -5.78
N ASN A 54 -9.62 0.66 -5.20
CA ASN A 54 -9.49 2.04 -5.71
C ASN A 54 -8.18 2.72 -5.32
N THR A 55 -7.66 2.44 -4.11
CA THR A 55 -6.47 3.11 -3.57
C THR A 55 -5.18 2.35 -3.85
N LEU A 56 -5.26 1.02 -4.02
CA LEU A 56 -4.12 0.14 -4.21
C LEU A 56 -4.51 -1.02 -5.15
N THR A 57 -4.58 -0.75 -6.45
CA THR A 57 -5.07 -1.70 -7.46
C THR A 57 -4.20 -2.96 -7.57
N PHE A 58 -4.81 -4.09 -7.92
CA PHE A 58 -4.07 -5.34 -8.12
C PHE A 58 -2.98 -5.23 -9.20
N ASN A 59 -3.29 -4.58 -10.32
CA ASN A 59 -2.39 -4.49 -11.47
C ASN A 59 -1.11 -3.69 -11.13
N GLU A 60 -1.25 -2.56 -10.41
CA GLU A 60 -0.08 -1.79 -9.96
C GLU A 60 0.79 -2.60 -9.00
N CYS A 61 0.15 -3.27 -8.04
CA CYS A 61 0.84 -4.14 -7.10
C CYS A 61 1.56 -5.30 -7.79
N GLU A 62 0.96 -5.89 -8.82
CA GLU A 62 1.57 -6.95 -9.61
C GLU A 62 2.84 -6.44 -10.33
N ILE A 63 2.80 -5.24 -10.91
CA ILE A 63 3.95 -4.62 -11.57
C ILE A 63 5.08 -4.39 -10.56
N ILE A 64 4.77 -3.80 -9.40
CA ILE A 64 5.73 -3.55 -8.31
C ILE A 64 6.39 -4.86 -7.88
N VAL A 65 5.59 -5.90 -7.60
CA VAL A 65 6.09 -7.18 -7.12
C VAL A 65 7.00 -7.83 -8.16
N LYS A 66 6.62 -7.85 -9.44
CA LYS A 66 7.44 -8.40 -10.53
C LYS A 66 8.79 -7.71 -10.69
N ASN A 67 8.90 -6.42 -10.34
CA ASN A 67 10.16 -5.67 -10.37
C ASN A 67 11.12 -6.04 -9.22
N PHE A 68 10.61 -6.59 -8.12
CA PHE A 68 11.40 -6.89 -6.93
C PHE A 68 11.74 -8.38 -6.77
N ILE A 69 10.81 -9.27 -7.12
CA ILE A 69 10.98 -10.71 -6.89
C ILE A 69 12.02 -11.31 -7.83
N LYS A 70 12.66 -12.38 -7.38
CA LYS A 70 13.58 -13.15 -8.21
C LYS A 70 12.82 -14.20 -8.99
N THR A 71 13.01 -14.23 -10.31
CA THR A 71 12.44 -15.25 -11.19
C THR A 71 13.49 -16.27 -11.62
N LYS A 72 13.08 -17.53 -11.72
CA LYS A 72 13.94 -18.61 -12.23
C LYS A 72 13.08 -19.61 -12.98
N VAL A 73 13.57 -20.12 -14.11
CA VAL A 73 12.91 -21.23 -14.80
C VAL A 73 13.36 -22.55 -14.16
N ASN A 74 12.39 -23.36 -13.72
CA ASN A 74 12.66 -24.70 -13.22
C ASN A 74 13.17 -25.58 -14.38
N ARG A 75 14.35 -26.18 -14.23
CA ARG A 75 14.97 -26.97 -15.31
C ARG A 75 14.17 -28.24 -15.65
N ARG A 76 13.48 -28.83 -14.68
CA ARG A 76 12.72 -30.09 -14.81
C ARG A 76 11.32 -29.85 -15.35
N THR A 77 10.58 -28.90 -14.76
CA THR A 77 9.18 -28.64 -15.14
C THR A 77 9.04 -27.58 -16.23
N LYS A 78 10.11 -26.82 -16.53
CA LYS A 78 10.11 -25.66 -17.44
C LYS A 78 9.16 -24.52 -17.04
N LEU A 79 8.63 -24.56 -15.83
CA LEU A 79 7.76 -23.53 -15.27
C LEU A 79 8.58 -22.39 -14.66
N LEU A 80 8.00 -21.18 -14.67
CA LEU A 80 8.56 -20.01 -14.01
C LEU A 80 8.31 -20.09 -12.49
N GLU A 81 9.37 -20.00 -11.70
CA GLU A 81 9.32 -19.98 -10.24
C GLU A 81 9.67 -18.58 -9.73
N HIS A 82 8.94 -18.14 -8.71
CA HIS A 82 9.08 -16.84 -8.08
C HIS A 82 9.64 -16.99 -6.66
N TYR A 83 10.68 -16.23 -6.33
CA TYR A 83 11.35 -16.30 -5.05
C TYR A 83 11.42 -14.94 -4.37
N ILE A 84 11.32 -14.97 -3.05
CA ILE A 84 11.36 -13.81 -2.18
C ILE A 84 12.24 -14.08 -0.95
N ASN A 85 12.68 -13.02 -0.29
CA ASN A 85 13.28 -13.06 1.04
C ASN A 85 12.73 -11.89 1.86
N ASP A 86 13.02 -11.85 3.15
CA ASP A 86 12.48 -10.82 4.05
C ASP A 86 12.80 -9.40 3.59
N LYS A 87 14.02 -9.17 3.10
CA LYS A 87 14.44 -7.86 2.60
C LYS A 87 13.62 -7.42 1.39
N ILE A 88 13.29 -8.34 0.48
CA ILE A 88 12.44 -8.07 -0.68
C ILE A 88 11.00 -7.85 -0.24
N LEU A 89 10.51 -8.65 0.73
CA LEU A 89 9.17 -8.50 1.28
C LEU A 89 8.97 -7.11 1.89
N THR A 90 9.89 -6.65 2.74
CA THR A 90 9.84 -5.30 3.33
C THR A 90 9.75 -4.22 2.25
N LYS A 91 10.60 -4.31 1.21
CA LYS A 91 10.58 -3.34 0.10
C LYS A 91 9.25 -3.34 -0.67
N ILE A 92 8.65 -4.51 -0.86
CA ILE A 92 7.34 -4.62 -1.53
C ILE A 92 6.27 -3.95 -0.69
N LEU A 93 6.24 -4.20 0.62
CA LEU A 93 5.25 -3.61 1.53
C LEU A 93 5.41 -2.08 1.62
N GLU A 94 6.65 -1.59 1.70
CA GLU A 94 6.96 -0.15 1.66
C GLU A 94 6.50 0.50 0.34
N ALA A 95 6.78 -0.15 -0.80
CA ALA A 95 6.37 0.34 -2.11
C ALA A 95 4.83 0.35 -2.27
N PHE A 96 4.14 -0.66 -1.74
CA PHE A 96 2.68 -0.70 -1.73
C PHE A 96 2.11 0.45 -0.88
N ASN A 97 2.65 0.67 0.32
CA ASN A 97 2.21 1.74 1.19
C ASN A 97 2.42 3.12 0.54
N SER A 98 3.61 3.36 -0.02
CA SER A 98 3.93 4.60 -0.75
C SER A 98 2.99 4.82 -1.94
N ARG A 99 2.69 3.77 -2.71
CA ARG A 99 1.77 3.87 -3.84
C ARG A 99 0.34 4.18 -3.40
N MET A 100 -0.12 3.53 -2.33
CA MET A 100 -1.45 3.77 -1.76
C MET A 100 -1.61 5.21 -1.28
N ILE A 101 -0.65 5.72 -0.50
CA ILE A 101 -0.64 7.11 -0.04
C ILE A 101 -0.64 8.07 -1.23
N SER A 102 0.18 7.81 -2.25
CA SER A 102 0.23 8.63 -3.46
C SER A 102 -1.13 8.66 -4.19
N ASN A 103 -1.80 7.52 -4.29
CA ASN A 103 -3.12 7.43 -4.91
C ASN A 103 -4.18 8.20 -4.11
N ILE A 104 -4.15 8.12 -2.77
CA ILE A 104 -5.03 8.89 -1.88
C ILE A 104 -4.80 10.39 -2.07
N LEU A 105 -3.54 10.86 -2.01
CA LEU A 105 -3.21 12.28 -2.18
C LEU A 105 -3.64 12.80 -3.56
N ASN A 106 -3.36 12.05 -4.63
CA ASN A 106 -3.78 12.42 -5.98
C ASN A 106 -5.30 12.52 -6.08
N LYS A 107 -6.04 11.60 -5.47
CA LYS A 107 -7.50 11.66 -5.43
C LYS A 107 -7.99 12.91 -4.70
N LEU A 108 -7.44 13.21 -3.53
CA LEU A 108 -7.81 14.40 -2.74
C LEU A 108 -7.52 15.72 -3.48
N VAL A 109 -6.42 15.78 -4.23
CA VAL A 109 -6.09 16.94 -5.09
C VAL A 109 -7.07 17.05 -6.26
N ASN A 110 -7.38 15.95 -6.94
CA ASN A 110 -8.30 15.93 -8.07
C ASN A 110 -9.75 16.23 -7.67
N ASP A 111 -10.17 15.77 -6.49
CA ASP A 111 -11.46 16.09 -5.88
C ASP A 111 -11.50 17.56 -5.38
N GLY A 112 -10.36 18.24 -5.42
CA GLY A 112 -10.23 19.65 -5.05
C GLY A 112 -10.21 19.90 -3.55
N LEU A 113 -10.05 18.87 -2.73
CA LEU A 113 -9.98 18.95 -1.26
C LEU A 113 -8.59 19.40 -0.77
N LEU A 114 -7.55 19.03 -1.51
CA LEU A 114 -6.18 19.48 -1.28
C LEU A 114 -5.68 20.35 -2.43
N GLU A 115 -4.83 21.31 -2.09
CA GLU A 115 -3.92 21.97 -3.01
C GLU A 115 -2.52 21.38 -2.84
N THR A 116 -1.74 21.42 -3.92
CA THR A 116 -0.37 20.94 -3.95
C THR A 116 0.52 21.92 -4.69
N ALA A 117 1.75 22.09 -4.20
CA ALA A 117 2.81 22.78 -4.91
C ALA A 117 4.16 22.12 -4.61
N PHE A 118 5.08 22.22 -5.56
CA PHE A 118 6.46 21.83 -5.36
C PHE A 118 7.22 22.93 -4.61
N ASP A 119 7.86 22.59 -3.50
CA ASP A 119 8.74 23.49 -2.76
C ASP A 119 10.21 23.17 -3.06
N GLU A 120 10.86 24.09 -3.76
CA GLU A 120 12.27 23.97 -4.12
C GLU A 120 13.21 23.94 -2.90
N LYS A 121 12.80 24.49 -1.75
CA LYS A 121 13.65 24.54 -0.55
C LYS A 121 13.78 23.18 0.12
N THR A 122 12.67 22.47 0.22
CA THR A 122 12.63 21.11 0.79
C THR A 122 12.82 20.04 -0.28
N ASN A 123 12.75 20.41 -1.56
CA ASN A 123 12.79 19.51 -2.72
C ASN A 123 11.69 18.44 -2.63
N ASP A 124 10.49 18.87 -2.23
CA ASP A 124 9.34 18.00 -2.00
C ASP A 124 8.02 18.69 -2.39
N PHE A 125 6.95 17.91 -2.53
CA PHE A 125 5.60 18.43 -2.71
C PHE A 125 4.96 18.69 -1.34
N ILE A 126 4.43 19.90 -1.18
CA ILE A 126 3.65 20.30 0.00
C ILE A 126 2.16 20.22 -0.36
N PHE A 127 1.35 19.74 0.60
CA PHE A 127 -0.10 19.62 0.47
C PHE A 127 -0.78 20.42 1.59
N TRP A 128 -1.85 21.16 1.29
CA TRP A 128 -2.67 21.85 2.29
C TRP A 128 -4.15 21.82 1.90
N VAL A 129 -5.02 22.01 2.89
CA VAL A 129 -6.48 22.04 2.70
C VAL A 129 -6.89 23.35 2.05
N LYS A 130 -7.83 23.32 1.11
CA LYS A 130 -8.37 24.57 0.53
C LYS A 130 -9.09 25.41 1.58
N GLU A 131 -8.76 26.70 1.63
CA GLU A 131 -9.30 27.64 2.61
C GLU A 131 -10.83 27.83 2.55
N ASN A 132 -11.48 27.42 1.45
CA ASN A 132 -12.92 27.59 1.27
C ASN A 132 -13.80 26.66 2.12
N ASP A 133 -13.24 25.60 2.73
CA ASP A 133 -13.98 24.65 3.58
C ASP A 133 -13.79 24.88 5.09
N ILE A 134 -12.96 25.86 5.48
CA ILE A 134 -12.92 26.33 6.86
C ILE A 134 -14.11 27.29 7.03
N LYS A 135 -15.33 26.74 7.17
CA LYS A 135 -16.38 27.48 7.89
C LYS A 135 -15.75 27.84 9.22
N LYS A 136 -15.52 29.13 9.43
CA LYS A 136 -15.17 29.72 10.72
C LYS A 136 -16.17 29.19 11.74
N GLN A 137 -15.84 28.11 12.43
CA GLN A 137 -16.40 27.85 13.74
C GLN A 137 -15.82 28.96 14.59
N ASN A 138 -16.58 30.06 14.71
CA ASN A 138 -16.34 31.01 15.76
C ASN A 138 -16.29 30.18 17.06
N PRO A 139 -15.24 30.28 17.88
CA PRO A 139 -15.30 29.69 19.20
C PRO A 139 -16.51 30.32 19.90
N GLU A 140 -17.46 29.50 20.32
CA GLU A 140 -18.49 29.93 21.27
C GLU A 140 -17.73 30.38 22.52
N THR A 141 -17.66 31.68 22.74
CA THR A 141 -17.35 32.25 24.06
C THR A 141 -18.62 32.22 24.90
N ASP A 142 -18.46 31.66 26.10
CA ASP A 142 -19.43 31.48 27.21
C ASP A 142 -20.65 32.44 27.26
#